data_AF-A0A7R9QMW2-F1
#
_entry.id   AF-A0A7R9QMW2-F1
#
_cell.length_a   1.000
_cell.length_b   1.000
_cell.length_c   1.000
_cell.angle_alpha   90.00
_cell.angle_beta   90.00
_cell.angle_gamma   90.00
#
_symmetry.space_group_name_H-M   'P 1'
#
loop_
_entity.id
_entity.type
_entity.pdbx_description
1 polymer ?
#
loop_
_entity_poly.entity_id
_entity_poly.type
_entity_poly.pdbx_seq_one_letter_code
_entity_poly.pdbx_strand_id
1 'polypeptide(L)'
;MPEVYEELKFDNPDGGVWKQGWDLIVNDSMFSRNEKLKVFVVTHSHNDPGWIKTFDRYFREQTKNILDNIVNKLSDDPSLRFIWAETSYLSAWWETVKDHKMKVKMRRLVESGRLEIVTGGWVM
;
A
#
# COMPACT_ATOMS: atom_id res chain seq x y z
N MET A 1 21.77 2.79 18.66
CA MET A 1 20.40 3.22 19.08
C MET A 1 20.38 3.71 20.51
N PRO A 2 20.99 3.03 21.50
CA PRO A 2 21.08 3.55 22.87
C PRO A 2 21.75 4.92 22.95
N GLU A 3 22.86 5.13 22.22
CA GLU A 3 23.55 6.44 22.24
C GLU A 3 22.67 7.56 21.66
N VAL A 4 21.87 7.27 20.63
CA VAL A 4 20.94 8.24 20.02
C VAL A 4 19.86 8.68 21.03
N TYR A 5 19.39 7.77 21.89
CA TYR A 5 18.42 8.10 22.93
C TYR A 5 19.00 8.95 24.05
N GLU A 6 20.30 8.81 24.34
CA GLU A 6 20.99 9.63 25.33
C GLU A 6 21.24 11.06 24.83
N GLU A 7 21.40 11.24 23.51
CA GLU A 7 21.68 12.54 22.89
C GLU A 7 20.43 13.33 22.48
N LEU A 8 19.32 12.67 22.14
CA LEU A 8 18.10 13.34 21.71
C LEU A 8 17.38 14.03 22.88
N LYS A 9 16.93 15.27 22.65
CA LYS A 9 16.19 16.07 23.66
C LYS A 9 14.72 15.69 23.78
N PHE A 10 14.16 15.04 22.75
CA PHE A 10 12.72 14.70 22.65
C PHE A 10 11.78 15.89 22.89
N ASP A 11 12.24 17.09 22.56
CA ASP A 11 11.40 18.27 22.53
C ASP A 11 10.32 18.14 21.44
N ASN A 12 9.14 18.72 21.70
CA ASN A 12 8.01 18.69 20.77
C ASN A 12 7.61 20.12 20.34
N PRO A 13 8.53 20.88 19.70
CA PRO A 13 8.19 22.19 19.17
C PRO A 13 7.22 22.08 17.99
N ASP A 14 6.45 23.13 17.73
CA ASP A 14 5.61 23.20 16.51
C ASP A 14 6.50 23.51 15.30
N GLY A 15 6.66 22.53 14.40
CA GLY A 15 7.44 22.65 13.17
C GLY A 15 6.75 23.38 12.00
N GLY A 16 5.55 23.96 12.21
CA GLY A 16 4.80 24.65 11.17
C GLY A 16 3.86 23.72 10.40
N VAL A 17 3.93 23.72 9.05
CA VAL A 17 3.09 22.84 8.21
C VAL A 17 3.45 21.37 8.40
N TRP A 18 4.74 21.08 8.62
CA TRP A 18 5.21 19.78 9.09
C TRP A 18 5.37 19.82 10.61
N LYS A 19 4.32 19.41 11.33
CA LYS A 19 4.18 19.61 12.77
C LYS A 19 5.34 19.11 13.64
N GLN A 20 6.01 18.03 13.22
CA GLN A 20 7.09 17.39 13.97
C GLN A 20 8.46 17.52 13.27
N GLY A 21 8.58 18.46 12.33
CA GLY A 21 9.82 18.71 11.60
C GLY A 21 10.15 20.20 11.54
N TRP A 22 10.60 20.65 10.37
CA TRP A 22 11.00 22.03 10.12
C TRP A 22 10.70 22.41 8.67
N ASP A 23 10.83 23.71 8.36
CA ASP A 23 10.65 24.21 7.00
C ASP A 23 11.72 23.64 6.04
N LEU A 24 11.27 22.85 5.07
CA LEU A 24 12.14 22.22 4.09
C LEU A 24 12.55 23.22 3.01
N ILE A 25 13.85 23.49 2.89
CA ILE A 25 14.41 24.32 1.82
C ILE A 25 15.00 23.42 0.75
N VAL A 26 14.42 23.45 -0.44
CA VAL A 26 14.86 22.67 -1.61
C VAL A 26 15.62 23.60 -2.56
N ASN A 27 16.80 23.17 -3.01
CA ASN A 27 17.53 23.86 -4.06
C ASN A 27 17.12 23.32 -5.44
N ASP A 28 16.53 24.18 -6.27
CA ASP A 28 16.06 23.82 -7.61
C ASP A 28 17.17 23.32 -8.55
N SER A 29 18.43 23.67 -8.26
CA SER A 29 19.58 23.19 -9.04
C SER A 29 19.96 21.74 -8.76
N MET A 30 19.32 21.08 -7.78
CA MET A 30 19.61 19.68 -7.42
C MET A 30 19.18 18.68 -8.50
N PHE A 31 18.29 19.08 -9.40
CA PHE A 31 17.82 18.23 -10.48
C PHE A 31 18.13 18.88 -11.83
N SER A 32 18.54 18.06 -12.79
CA SER A 32 18.87 18.53 -14.13
C SER A 32 18.09 17.73 -15.18
N ARG A 33 18.20 18.16 -16.44
CA ARG A 33 17.62 17.40 -17.56
C ARG A 33 18.17 15.97 -17.65
N ASN A 34 19.45 15.79 -17.29
CA ASN A 34 20.15 14.50 -17.36
C ASN A 34 20.07 13.71 -16.05
N GLU A 35 19.66 14.36 -14.95
CA GLU A 35 19.53 13.75 -13.62
C GLU A 35 18.22 14.22 -12.98
N LYS A 36 17.15 13.50 -13.30
CA LYS A 36 15.80 13.80 -12.83
C LYS A 36 15.48 13.01 -11.56
N LEU A 37 14.68 13.61 -10.67
CA LEU A 37 13.99 12.89 -9.61
C LEU A 37 13.03 11.86 -10.22
N LYS A 38 13.18 10.60 -9.84
CA LYS A 38 12.25 9.53 -10.22
C LYS A 38 11.22 9.39 -9.12
N VAL A 39 9.96 9.71 -9.44
CA VAL A 39 8.85 9.61 -8.50
C VAL A 39 8.03 8.37 -8.84
N PHE A 40 7.83 7.50 -7.85
CA PHE A 40 6.95 6.35 -7.95
C PHE A 40 5.76 6.56 -7.01
N VAL A 41 4.57 6.70 -7.59
CA VAL A 41 3.33 6.76 -6.81
C VAL A 41 2.87 5.33 -6.58
N VAL A 42 2.87 4.90 -5.32
CA VAL A 42 2.54 3.52 -4.93
C VAL A 42 1.16 3.50 -4.29
N THR A 43 0.21 2.92 -5.02
CA THR A 43 -1.17 2.73 -4.57
C THR A 43 -1.27 1.50 -3.68
N HIS A 44 -1.91 1.66 -2.52
CA HIS A 44 -2.09 0.60 -1.53
C HIS A 44 -3.43 0.73 -0.83
N SER A 45 -3.82 -0.29 -0.06
CA SER A 45 -4.94 -0.24 0.87
C SER A 45 -4.56 -1.03 2.11
N HIS A 46 -4.54 -0.37 3.27
CA HIS A 46 -4.30 -1.05 4.54
C HIS A 46 -5.58 -1.74 5.00
N ASN A 47 -5.52 -3.05 5.23
CA ASN A 47 -6.70 -3.87 5.54
C ASN A 47 -6.46 -4.65 6.84
N ASP A 48 -6.83 -4.05 7.96
CA ASP A 48 -6.71 -4.67 9.29
C ASP A 48 -7.48 -5.99 9.37
N PRO A 49 -6.83 -7.15 9.61
CA PRO A 49 -7.49 -8.44 9.80
C PRO A 49 -8.21 -8.58 11.15
N GLY A 50 -8.92 -7.53 11.57
CA GLY A 50 -9.51 -7.38 12.90
C GLY A 50 -8.97 -6.14 13.61
N TRP A 51 -9.86 -5.17 13.88
CA TRP A 51 -9.55 -3.96 14.67
C TRP A 51 -10.85 -3.44 15.29
N ILE A 52 -11.46 -2.38 14.74
CA ILE A 52 -12.78 -1.90 15.17
C ILE A 52 -13.94 -2.75 14.64
N LYS A 53 -13.68 -3.59 13.62
CA LYS A 53 -14.58 -4.65 13.16
C LYS A 53 -13.83 -5.98 13.18
N THR A 54 -14.58 -7.09 13.24
CA THR A 54 -14.01 -8.42 13.09
C THR A 54 -13.53 -8.66 11.66
N PHE A 55 -12.64 -9.65 11.49
CA PHE A 55 -12.13 -10.09 10.18
C PHE A 55 -13.26 -10.27 9.16
N ASP A 56 -14.27 -11.08 9.48
CA ASP A 56 -15.38 -11.41 8.59
C ASP A 56 -16.24 -10.20 8.23
N ARG A 57 -16.43 -9.29 9.19
CA ARG A 57 -17.24 -8.10 8.96
C ARG A 57 -16.53 -7.14 8.00
N TYR A 58 -15.24 -6.91 8.19
CA TYR A 58 -14.42 -6.18 7.21
C TYR A 58 -14.41 -6.86 5.85
N PHE A 59 -14.22 -8.18 5.82
CA PHE A 59 -14.18 -8.93 4.58
C PHE A 59 -15.44 -8.72 3.74
N ARG A 60 -16.60 -8.93 4.36
CA ARG A 60 -17.91 -8.84 3.69
C ARG A 60 -18.29 -7.41 3.31
N GLU A 61 -18.02 -6.44 4.17
CA GLU A 61 -18.46 -5.06 3.96
C GLU A 61 -17.51 -4.25 3.07
N GLN A 62 -16.20 -4.56 3.09
CA GLN A 62 -15.16 -3.70 2.52
C GLN A 62 -14.13 -4.48 1.69
N THR A 63 -13.35 -5.36 2.33
CA THR A 63 -12.13 -5.91 1.71
C THR A 63 -12.41 -6.74 0.46
N LYS A 64 -13.49 -7.53 0.45
CA LYS A 64 -13.90 -8.25 -0.77
C LYS A 64 -14.14 -7.31 -1.95
N ASN A 65 -14.84 -6.20 -1.71
CA ASN A 65 -15.15 -5.21 -2.75
C ASN A 65 -13.89 -4.48 -3.23
N ILE A 66 -12.95 -4.23 -2.32
CA ILE A 66 -11.64 -3.66 -2.65
C ILE A 66 -10.89 -4.61 -3.59
N LEU A 67 -10.79 -5.90 -3.26
CA LEU A 67 -10.11 -6.90 -4.09
C LEU A 67 -10.79 -7.09 -5.46
N ASP A 68 -12.13 -7.14 -5.49
CA ASP A 68 -12.89 -7.21 -6.74
C ASP A 68 -12.57 -6.00 -7.64
N ASN A 69 -12.51 -4.79 -7.06
CA ASN A 69 -12.20 -3.56 -7.79
C ASN A 69 -10.74 -3.48 -8.22
N ILE A 70 -9.79 -3.93 -7.41
CA ILE A 70 -8.37 -4.02 -7.81
C ILE A 70 -8.24 -4.87 -9.07
N VAL A 71 -8.81 -6.08 -9.05
CA VAL A 71 -8.72 -7.00 -10.19
C VAL A 71 -9.33 -6.39 -11.44
N ASN A 72 -10.51 -5.76 -11.33
CA ASN A 72 -11.17 -5.15 -12.49
C ASN A 72 -10.43 -3.91 -13.00
N LYS A 73 -10.10 -2.95 -12.12
CA LYS A 73 -9.48 -1.68 -12.54
C LYS A 73 -8.06 -1.87 -13.07
N LEU A 74 -7.27 -2.75 -12.46
CA LEU A 74 -5.97 -3.09 -13.05
C LEU A 74 -6.14 -3.81 -14.39
N SER A 75 -7.17 -4.64 -14.57
CA SER A 75 -7.41 -5.28 -15.87
C SER A 75 -7.83 -4.28 -16.96
N ASP A 76 -8.58 -3.23 -16.59
CA ASP A 76 -9.11 -2.25 -17.52
C ASP A 76 -8.05 -1.23 -17.99
N ASP A 77 -7.14 -0.83 -17.11
CA ASP A 77 -6.10 0.18 -17.41
C ASP A 77 -4.70 -0.38 -17.16
N PRO A 78 -3.88 -0.62 -18.20
CA PRO A 78 -2.53 -1.19 -18.07
C PRO A 78 -1.51 -0.30 -17.35
N SER A 79 -1.77 1.00 -17.20
CA SER A 79 -0.86 1.94 -16.54
C SER A 79 -0.88 1.83 -15.02
N LEU A 80 -1.99 1.31 -14.46
CA LEU A 80 -2.17 1.19 -13.02
C LEU A 80 -1.30 0.07 -12.43
N ARG A 81 -0.86 0.28 -11.19
CA ARG A 81 -0.24 -0.73 -10.33
C ARG A 81 -0.94 -0.72 -8.98
N PHE A 82 -0.70 -1.73 -8.15
CA PHE A 82 -1.19 -1.79 -6.77
C PHE A 82 -0.34 -2.74 -5.93
N ILE A 83 -0.19 -2.46 -4.64
CA ILE A 83 0.43 -3.39 -3.68
C ILE A 83 -0.59 -3.95 -2.69
N TRP A 84 -0.45 -5.23 -2.33
CA TRP A 84 -1.29 -5.91 -1.33
C TRP A 84 -0.44 -6.60 -0.28
N ALA A 85 -0.80 -6.49 1.01
CA ALA A 85 -0.01 -7.06 2.10
C ALA A 85 -0.66 -8.27 2.78
N GLU A 86 -1.91 -8.17 3.20
CA GLU A 86 -2.53 -9.11 4.13
C GLU A 86 -3.06 -10.36 3.40
N THR A 87 -2.31 -11.46 3.43
CA THR A 87 -2.68 -12.67 2.67
C THR A 87 -3.87 -13.42 3.25
N SER A 88 -4.23 -13.20 4.52
CA SER A 88 -5.46 -13.73 5.12
C SER A 88 -6.72 -13.35 4.32
N TYR A 89 -6.85 -12.07 3.99
CA TYR A 89 -7.96 -11.58 3.17
C TYR A 89 -7.86 -12.00 1.71
N LEU A 90 -6.65 -12.05 1.15
CA LEU A 90 -6.44 -12.53 -0.21
C LEU A 90 -6.86 -14.00 -0.34
N SER A 91 -6.52 -14.84 0.65
CA SER A 91 -6.93 -16.23 0.76
C SER A 91 -8.45 -16.36 0.88
N ALA A 92 -9.08 -15.61 1.79
CA ALA A 92 -10.54 -15.59 1.93
C ALA A 92 -11.25 -15.16 0.62
N TRP A 93 -10.72 -14.16 -0.09
CA TRP A 93 -11.22 -13.77 -1.40
C TRP A 93 -11.06 -14.87 -2.44
N TRP A 94 -9.89 -15.52 -2.47
CA TRP A 94 -9.62 -16.61 -3.39
C TRP A 94 -10.60 -17.77 -3.22
N GLU A 95 -10.93 -18.15 -1.98
CA GLU A 95 -11.87 -19.23 -1.72
C GLU A 95 -13.33 -18.85 -2.03
N THR A 96 -13.69 -17.57 -1.88
CA THR A 96 -15.09 -17.13 -2.03
C THR A 96 -15.46 -16.65 -3.44
N VAL A 97 -14.50 -16.23 -4.26
CA VAL A 97 -14.78 -15.75 -5.62
C VAL A 97 -15.20 -16.92 -6.53
N LYS A 98 -16.45 -16.88 -7.00
CA LYS A 98 -17.04 -17.93 -7.84
C LYS A 98 -16.66 -17.79 -9.32
N ASP A 99 -16.43 -16.56 -9.80
CA ASP A 99 -16.06 -16.33 -11.19
C ASP A 99 -14.60 -16.72 -11.44
N HIS A 100 -14.40 -17.80 -12.20
CA HIS A 100 -13.08 -18.28 -12.57
C HIS A 100 -12.28 -17.24 -13.39
N LYS A 101 -12.95 -16.36 -14.15
CA LYS A 101 -12.28 -15.30 -14.89
C LYS A 101 -11.60 -14.29 -13.96
N MET A 102 -12.18 -14.00 -12.80
CA MET A 102 -11.56 -13.13 -11.79
C MET A 102 -10.27 -13.75 -11.24
N LYS A 103 -10.26 -15.05 -10.96
CA LYS A 103 -9.05 -15.77 -10.53
C LYS A 103 -7.95 -15.76 -11.60
N VAL A 104 -8.33 -15.92 -12.87
CA VAL A 104 -7.38 -15.85 -14.00
C VAL A 104 -6.80 -14.44 -14.13
N LYS A 105 -7.64 -13.40 -14.05
CA LYS A 105 -7.20 -11.99 -14.09
C LYS A 105 -6.23 -11.70 -12.93
N MET A 106 -6.59 -12.07 -11.71
CA MET A 106 -5.75 -11.93 -10.52
C MET A 106 -4.35 -12.52 -10.73
N ARG A 107 -4.25 -13.79 -11.18
CA ARG A 107 -2.95 -14.43 -11.46
C ARG A 107 -2.14 -13.66 -12.51
N ARG A 108 -2.76 -13.27 -13.62
CA ARG A 108 -2.08 -12.49 -14.67
C ARG A 108 -1.55 -11.15 -14.16
N LEU A 109 -2.30 -10.48 -13.29
CA LEU A 109 -1.89 -9.21 -12.70
C LEU A 109 -0.68 -9.38 -11.78
N VAL A 110 -0.62 -10.49 -11.02
CA VAL A 110 0.55 -10.84 -10.21
C VAL A 110 1.74 -11.23 -11.08
N GLU A 111 1.55 -12.12 -12.06
CA GLU A 111 2.60 -12.56 -13.00
C GLU A 111 3.21 -11.41 -13.79
N SER A 112 2.42 -10.39 -14.12
CA SER A 112 2.89 -9.18 -14.82
C SER A 112 3.50 -8.11 -13.90
N GLY A 113 3.52 -8.34 -12.58
CA GLY A 113 4.03 -7.37 -11.59
C GLY A 113 3.19 -6.11 -11.46
N ARG A 114 1.92 -6.17 -11.85
CA ARG A 114 0.98 -5.04 -11.77
C ARG A 114 0.18 -5.02 -10.48
N LEU A 115 -0.07 -6.21 -9.93
CA LEU A 115 -0.44 -6.39 -8.54
C LEU A 115 0.74 -7.06 -7.84
N GLU A 116 1.39 -6.35 -6.93
CA GLU A 116 2.55 -6.88 -6.18
C GLU A 116 2.13 -7.24 -4.76
N ILE A 117 2.56 -8.42 -4.29
CA ILE A 117 2.34 -8.84 -2.90
C ILE A 117 3.56 -8.41 -2.09
N VAL A 118 3.36 -7.51 -1.14
CA VAL A 118 4.41 -6.99 -0.26
C VAL A 118 4.33 -7.66 1.11
N THR A 119 5.46 -8.00 1.72
CA THR A 119 5.57 -8.87 2.91
C THR A 119 5.05 -10.29 2.70
N GLY A 120 3.78 -10.48 2.33
CA GLY A 120 3.16 -11.78 2.07
C GLY A 120 2.79 -12.57 3.32
N GLY A 121 2.79 -11.94 4.49
CA GLY A 121 2.37 -12.54 5.76
C GLY A 121 0.86 -12.73 5.83
N TRP A 122 0.40 -13.59 6.76
CA TRP A 122 -1.04 -13.76 7.03
C TRP A 122 -1.68 -12.44 7.49
N VAL A 123 -0.90 -11.69 8.26
CA VAL A 123 -1.17 -10.32 8.73
C VAL A 123 0.08 -9.48 8.50
N MET A 124 -0.04 -8.18 8.76
CA MET A 124 1.09 -7.27 8.97
C MET A 124 1.34 -7.12 10.46
#